data_AF-A0A8T1EZB8-F1
#
_entry.id   AF-A0A8T1EZB8-F1
#
_cell.length_a   1.000
_cell.length_b   1.000
_cell.length_c   1.000
_cell.angle_alpha   90.00
_cell.angle_beta   90.00
_cell.angle_gamma   90.00
#
_symmetry.space_group_name_H-M   'P 1'
#
loop_
_entity.id
_entity.type
_entity.pdbx_description
1 polymer ?
#
loop_
_entity_poly.entity_id
_entity_poly.type
_entity_poly.pdbx_seq_one_letter_code
_entity_poly.pdbx_strand_id
1 'polypeptide(L)'
;MAEESDSESLEEYSVNGSIVLSDDQLREEVTSLVQRDNCEERCIQGKAAELENFSRSLSHMSSREKKQSVMTALAMLMKMDTAVRRRGTGERLVFSYYLPLVGRVCRESWCNVFQVSTATITRFRHQIQGGAFSVRAHGGRLNTNAAKIDIRWLLN
;
A
#
# COMPACT_ATOMS: atom_id res chain seq x y z
N MET A 1 -24.48 -23.46 -20.44
CA MET A 1 -23.84 -23.85 -19.17
C MET A 1 -22.34 -23.92 -19.40
N ALA A 2 -21.63 -22.91 -18.90
CA ALA A 2 -20.19 -22.94 -18.64
C ALA A 2 -20.02 -21.93 -17.49
N GLU A 3 -19.90 -22.46 -16.28
CA GLU A 3 -19.53 -21.69 -15.11
C GLU A 3 -18.02 -21.48 -15.17
N GLU A 4 -17.57 -20.30 -15.61
CA GLU A 4 -16.24 -19.83 -15.24
C GLU A 4 -16.38 -19.19 -13.86
N SER A 5 -16.20 -20.03 -12.84
CA SER A 5 -15.89 -19.56 -11.50
C SER A 5 -14.50 -18.94 -11.55
N ASP A 6 -14.45 -17.63 -11.70
CA ASP A 6 -13.23 -16.85 -11.49
C ASP A 6 -12.95 -16.89 -9.98
N SER A 7 -12.38 -18.02 -9.58
CA SER A 7 -11.83 -18.28 -8.27
C SER A 7 -10.61 -17.37 -8.17
N GLU A 8 -10.85 -16.11 -7.78
CA GLU A 8 -9.80 -15.22 -7.33
C GLU A 8 -9.06 -15.99 -6.24
N SER A 9 -7.90 -16.55 -6.61
CA SER A 9 -7.07 -17.28 -5.68
C SER A 9 -6.63 -16.27 -4.62
N LEU A 10 -7.32 -16.34 -3.49
CA LEU A 10 -6.87 -15.81 -2.22
C LEU A 10 -5.66 -16.63 -1.80
N GLU A 11 -4.58 -16.57 -2.58
CA GLU A 11 -3.30 -16.99 -2.05
C GLU A 11 -3.03 -16.08 -0.86
N GLU A 12 -3.08 -16.73 0.30
CA GLU A 12 -2.82 -16.22 1.62
C GLU A 12 -1.41 -15.64 1.62
N TYR A 13 -1.31 -14.38 1.22
CA TYR A 13 -0.10 -13.60 1.47
C TYR A 13 -0.02 -13.49 2.99
N SER A 14 0.99 -14.13 3.58
CA SER A 14 1.27 -14.00 5.00
C SER A 14 1.72 -12.56 5.28
N VAL A 15 0.75 -11.67 5.42
CA VAL A 15 0.87 -10.53 6.32
C VAL A 15 0.58 -11.15 7.67
N ASN A 16 1.65 -11.44 8.40
CA ASN A 16 1.68 -12.10 9.71
C ASN A 16 0.33 -12.03 10.43
N GLY A 17 -0.23 -13.20 10.74
CA GLY A 17 -1.42 -13.35 11.56
C GLY A 17 -1.31 -12.46 12.79
N SER A 18 -2.28 -11.56 12.96
CA SER A 18 -2.16 -10.42 13.86
C SER A 18 -2.12 -10.87 15.32
N ILE A 19 -0.92 -11.05 15.87
CA ILE A 19 -0.72 -10.99 17.31
C ILE A 19 -0.56 -9.49 17.62
N VAL A 20 -1.45 -8.95 18.45
CA VAL A 20 -1.31 -7.57 18.93
C VAL A 20 0.02 -7.49 19.68
N LEU A 21 0.97 -6.76 19.11
CA LEU A 21 2.28 -6.56 19.73
C LEU A 21 2.11 -5.71 20.99
N SER A 22 2.83 -6.06 22.06
CA SER A 22 2.92 -5.21 23.24
C SER A 22 3.69 -3.92 22.90
N ASP A 23 3.52 -2.87 23.71
CA ASP A 23 4.24 -1.61 23.50
C ASP A 23 5.77 -1.80 23.56
N ASP A 24 6.27 -2.71 24.40
CA ASP A 24 7.70 -3.03 24.48
C ASP A 24 8.20 -3.74 23.21
N GLN A 25 7.43 -4.68 22.67
CA GLN A 25 7.75 -5.37 21.41
C GLN A 25 7.76 -4.38 20.23
N LEU A 26 6.80 -3.45 20.19
CA LEU A 26 6.75 -2.40 19.17
C LEU A 26 7.96 -1.47 19.25
N ARG A 27 8.36 -1.08 20.47
CA ARG A 27 9.54 -0.24 20.70
C ARG A 27 10.81 -0.95 20.25
N GLU A 28 10.96 -2.24 20.56
CA GLU A 28 12.10 -3.03 20.13
C GLU A 28 12.15 -3.19 18.60
N GLU A 29 11.00 -3.47 17.97
CA GLU A 29 10.89 -3.58 16.51
C GLU A 29 11.29 -2.26 15.82
N VAL A 30 10.76 -1.12 16.28
CA VAL A 30 11.11 0.19 15.72
C VAL A 30 12.58 0.52 15.95
N THR A 31 13.13 0.21 17.13
CA THR A 31 14.55 0.41 17.41
C THR A 31 15.42 -0.42 16.47
N SER A 32 15.06 -1.69 16.24
CA SER A 32 15.73 -2.57 15.28
C SER A 32 15.64 -2.04 13.85
N LEU A 33 14.46 -1.55 13.43
CA LEU A 33 14.26 -0.94 12.11
C LEU A 33 15.17 0.26 11.90
N VAL A 34 15.27 1.15 12.88
CA VAL A 34 16.11 2.35 12.82
C VAL A 34 17.60 1.96 12.83
N GLN A 35 18.01 1.00 13.67
CA GLN A 35 19.41 0.54 13.72
C GLN A 35 19.86 -0.14 12.43
N ARG A 36 18.95 -0.83 11.75
CA ARG A 36 19.19 -1.51 10.48
C ARG A 36 19.04 -0.59 9.26
N ASP A 37 18.73 0.69 9.46
CA ASP A 37 18.57 1.65 8.36
C ASP A 37 19.93 1.90 7.71
N ASN A 38 20.18 1.20 6.60
CA ASN A 38 21.36 1.41 5.76
C ASN A 38 21.16 2.53 4.73
N CYS A 39 20.07 3.30 4.83
CA CYS A 39 19.82 4.44 3.97
C CYS A 39 20.86 5.55 4.23
N GLU A 40 21.56 6.00 3.18
CA GLU A 40 22.54 7.10 3.27
C GLU A 40 21.92 8.38 3.84
N GLU A 41 20.69 8.68 3.42
CA GLU A 41 19.89 9.82 3.90
C GLU A 41 19.27 9.59 5.29
N ARG A 42 19.47 8.40 5.88
CA ARG A 42 18.93 7.98 7.18
C ARG A 42 17.45 8.34 7.34
N CYS A 43 16.65 7.97 6.34
CA CYS A 43 15.34 8.55 6.09
C CYS A 43 14.28 8.30 7.20
N ILE A 44 14.56 7.37 8.11
CA ILE A 44 13.74 7.06 9.29
C ILE A 44 14.39 7.48 10.62
N GLN A 45 15.62 7.98 10.59
CA GLN A 45 16.30 8.48 11.79
C GLN A 45 15.55 9.70 12.35
N GLY A 46 15.36 9.72 13.67
CA GLY A 46 14.62 10.79 14.35
C GLY A 46 13.10 10.69 14.26
N LYS A 47 12.56 9.68 13.56
CA LYS A 47 11.11 9.46 13.38
C LYS A 47 10.54 8.33 14.24
N ALA A 48 11.25 7.93 15.30
CA ALA A 48 10.90 6.77 16.11
C ALA A 48 9.47 6.84 16.68
N ALA A 49 9.05 7.99 17.21
CA ALA A 49 7.70 8.15 17.76
C ALA A 49 6.60 8.01 16.68
N GLU A 50 6.84 8.56 15.49
CA GLU A 50 5.91 8.47 14.35
C GLU A 50 5.82 7.01 13.87
N LEU A 51 6.96 6.32 13.80
CA LEU A 51 7.03 4.90 13.44
C LEU A 51 6.36 4.01 14.48
N GLU A 52 6.56 4.24 15.77
CA GLU A 52 5.87 3.49 16.85
C GLU A 52 4.36 3.65 16.74
N ASN A 53 3.87 4.88 16.53
CA ASN A 53 2.44 5.13 16.36
C ASN A 53 1.87 4.48 15.10
N PHE A 54 2.61 4.52 13.99
CA PHE A 54 2.21 3.89 12.75
C PHE A 54 2.22 2.35 12.87
N SER A 55 3.28 1.76 13.42
CA SER A 55 3.39 0.32 13.67
C SER A 55 2.33 -0.19 14.63
N ARG A 56 2.00 0.57 15.69
CA ARG A 56 0.86 0.27 16.58
C ARG A 56 -0.45 0.26 15.80
N SER A 57 -0.68 1.25 14.95
CA SER A 57 -1.88 1.29 14.11
C SER A 57 -1.96 0.08 13.18
N LEU A 58 -0.83 -0.32 12.58
CA LEU A 58 -0.74 -1.52 11.77
C LEU A 58 -0.98 -2.80 12.59
N SER A 59 -0.49 -2.92 13.82
CA SER A 59 -0.63 -4.15 14.63
C SER A 59 -2.10 -4.46 15.01
N HIS A 60 -2.97 -3.45 15.01
CA HIS A 60 -4.40 -3.61 15.21
C HIS A 60 -5.18 -3.96 13.93
N MET A 61 -4.56 -3.86 12.75
CA MET A 61 -5.20 -4.17 11.49
C MET A 61 -5.15 -5.67 11.19
N SER A 62 -6.27 -6.21 10.73
CA SER A 62 -6.32 -7.51 10.07
C SER A 62 -5.44 -7.55 8.83
N SER A 63 -5.08 -8.73 8.35
CA SER A 63 -4.27 -8.88 7.13
C SER A 63 -4.94 -8.22 5.91
N ARG A 64 -6.28 -8.25 5.84
CA ARG A 64 -7.05 -7.57 4.79
C ARG A 64 -6.93 -6.05 4.86
N GLU A 65 -7.04 -5.46 6.06
CA GLU A 65 -6.89 -4.02 6.26
C GLU A 65 -5.46 -3.57 5.98
N LYS A 66 -4.45 -4.34 6.43
CA LYS A 66 -3.04 -4.10 6.10
C LYS A 66 -2.81 -4.12 4.59
N LYS A 67 -3.33 -5.13 3.87
CA LYS A 67 -3.27 -5.15 2.40
C LYS A 67 -3.91 -3.91 1.80
N GLN A 68 -5.11 -3.56 2.23
CA GLN A 68 -5.81 -2.39 1.71
C GLN A 68 -5.03 -1.09 2.00
N SER A 69 -4.41 -0.97 3.17
CA SER A 69 -3.56 0.16 3.56
C SER A 69 -2.34 0.28 2.65
N VAL A 70 -1.58 -0.82 2.46
CA VAL A 70 -0.41 -0.89 1.55
C VAL A 70 -0.83 -0.52 0.13
N MET A 71 -1.92 -1.11 -0.35
CA MET A 71 -2.46 -0.89 -1.68
C MET A 71 -2.89 0.57 -1.88
N THR A 72 -3.51 1.20 -0.87
CA THR A 72 -3.99 2.58 -0.94
C THR A 72 -2.82 3.56 -0.92
N ALA A 73 -1.85 3.34 -0.03
CA ALA A 73 -0.61 4.11 0.02
C ALA A 73 0.11 4.03 -1.33
N LEU A 74 0.27 2.83 -1.89
CA LEU A 74 0.91 2.64 -3.19
C LEU A 74 0.16 3.35 -4.33
N ALA A 75 -1.18 3.28 -4.35
CA ALA A 75 -1.99 3.98 -5.35
C ALA A 75 -1.83 5.50 -5.27
N MET A 76 -1.80 6.07 -4.06
CA MET A 76 -1.50 7.48 -3.84
C MET A 76 -0.11 7.86 -4.37
N LEU A 77 0.92 7.08 -4.02
CA LEU A 77 2.29 7.32 -4.46
C LEU A 77 2.43 7.28 -5.99
N MET A 78 1.66 6.42 -6.66
CA MET A 78 1.62 6.35 -8.13
C MET A 78 0.93 7.53 -8.80
N LYS A 79 0.10 8.29 -8.07
CA LYS A 79 -0.59 9.50 -8.55
C LYS A 79 0.12 10.78 -8.17
N MET A 80 0.85 10.78 -7.06
CA MET A 80 1.69 11.90 -6.66
C MET A 80 2.82 12.08 -7.67
N ASP A 81 2.78 13.21 -8.37
CA ASP A 81 3.70 13.57 -9.46
C ASP A 81 5.14 13.72 -8.95
N THR A 82 5.84 12.59 -8.83
CA THR A 82 7.22 12.54 -8.35
C THR A 82 8.17 11.87 -9.34
N ALA A 83 7.79 11.79 -10.63
CA ALA A 83 8.62 11.15 -11.65
C ALA A 83 8.56 11.85 -13.01
N VAL A 84 9.49 12.78 -13.27
CA VAL A 84 9.93 13.08 -14.64
C VAL A 84 11.31 12.49 -14.86
N ARG A 85 11.45 11.58 -15.84
CA ARG A 85 12.36 11.72 -16.99
C ARG A 85 12.12 10.62 -18.03
N ARG A 86 12.05 11.06 -19.30
CA ARG A 86 12.14 10.24 -20.51
C ARG A 86 13.53 10.40 -21.13
N ARG A 87 14.17 9.27 -21.47
CA ARG A 87 14.81 9.07 -22.79
C ARG A 87 15.26 7.62 -22.96
N GLY A 88 15.02 7.01 -24.13
CA GLY A 88 15.78 5.84 -24.57
C GLY A 88 14.99 4.57 -24.91
N THR A 89 14.71 3.71 -23.93
CA THR A 89 14.71 2.25 -24.21
C THR A 89 13.88 1.34 -23.28
N GLY A 90 13.07 1.87 -22.36
CA GLY A 90 12.23 1.03 -21.50
C GLY A 90 11.71 1.78 -20.28
N GLU A 91 10.40 1.86 -20.12
CA GLU A 91 9.76 2.66 -19.07
C GLU A 91 9.99 2.04 -17.68
N ARG A 92 10.61 2.80 -16.77
CA ARG A 92 10.64 2.49 -15.33
C ARG A 92 10.09 3.68 -14.57
N LEU A 93 8.86 3.56 -14.09
CA LEU A 93 8.22 4.53 -13.20
C LEU A 93 8.88 4.48 -11.82
N VAL A 94 9.66 5.50 -11.47
CA VAL A 94 10.30 5.68 -10.15
C VAL A 94 9.58 6.81 -9.41
N PHE A 95 8.74 6.48 -8.42
CA PHE A 95 8.08 7.45 -7.55
C PHE A 95 8.76 7.48 -6.18
N SER A 96 8.65 8.59 -5.46
CA SER A 96 9.13 8.68 -4.07
C SER A 96 8.22 7.89 -3.13
N TYR A 97 8.79 7.21 -2.13
CA TYR A 97 8.01 6.47 -1.14
C TYR A 97 7.67 7.36 0.06
N TYR A 98 6.41 7.29 0.50
CA TYR A 98 5.94 7.95 1.73
C TYR A 98 5.20 6.95 2.60
N LEU A 99 5.48 7.00 3.90
CA LEU A 99 4.73 6.33 4.94
C LEU A 99 3.67 7.29 5.50
N PRO A 100 2.41 6.85 5.68
CA PRO A 100 1.39 7.65 6.36
C PRO A 100 1.89 8.13 7.72
N LEU A 101 1.69 9.40 8.05
CA LEU A 101 2.06 10.04 9.33
C LEU A 101 3.57 10.08 9.67
N VAL A 102 4.45 9.58 8.79
CA VAL A 102 5.92 9.56 8.98
C VAL A 102 6.64 10.34 7.86
N GLY A 103 6.05 10.37 6.66
CA GLY A 103 6.57 11.14 5.52
C GLY A 103 7.51 10.35 4.62
N ARG A 104 8.43 11.06 3.93
CA ARG A 104 9.27 10.49 2.88
C ARG A 104 10.28 9.50 3.43
N VAL A 105 10.38 8.34 2.79
CA VAL A 105 11.34 7.27 3.10
C VAL A 105 11.88 6.64 1.83
N CYS A 106 12.93 5.83 1.94
CA CYS A 106 13.39 5.00 0.84
C CYS A 106 12.46 3.77 0.67
N ARG A 107 12.59 3.08 -0.46
CA ARG A 107 11.78 1.90 -0.77
C ARG A 107 11.97 0.77 0.25
N GLU A 108 13.20 0.58 0.72
CA GLU A 108 13.56 -0.49 1.64
C GLU A 108 12.91 -0.26 3.02
N SER A 109 13.04 0.93 3.59
CA SER A 109 12.37 1.28 4.86
C SER A 109 10.86 1.17 4.73
N TRP A 110 10.28 1.55 3.58
CA TRP A 110 8.85 1.39 3.31
C TRP A 110 8.42 -0.08 3.32
N CYS A 111 9.16 -0.95 2.64
CA CYS A 111 8.96 -2.40 2.65
C CYS A 111 9.04 -2.97 4.05
N ASN A 112 10.06 -2.58 4.81
CA ASN A 112 10.32 -3.13 6.14
C ASN A 112 9.22 -2.73 7.13
N VAL A 113 8.79 -1.47 7.13
CA VAL A 113 7.73 -0.98 8.03
C VAL A 113 6.37 -1.62 7.72
N PHE A 114 6.01 -1.77 6.44
CA PHE A 114 4.78 -2.48 6.06
C PHE A 114 4.93 -4.01 6.12
N GLN A 115 6.12 -4.53 6.39
CA GLN A 115 6.47 -5.95 6.36
C GLN A 115 6.07 -6.62 5.03
N VAL A 116 6.32 -5.95 3.90
CA VAL A 116 6.00 -6.44 2.56
C VAL A 116 7.24 -6.59 1.68
N SER A 117 7.29 -7.68 0.94
CA SER A 117 8.37 -7.93 0.00
C SER A 117 8.29 -7.01 -1.22
N THR A 118 9.43 -6.87 -1.89
CA THR A 118 9.56 -6.14 -3.14
C THR A 118 8.68 -6.72 -4.25
N ALA A 119 8.51 -8.05 -4.28
CA ALA A 119 7.63 -8.75 -5.21
C ALA A 119 6.15 -8.46 -4.93
N THR A 120 5.75 -8.39 -3.66
CA THR A 120 4.38 -8.01 -3.26
C THR A 120 4.03 -6.61 -3.75
N ILE A 121 4.95 -5.64 -3.63
CA ILE A 121 4.75 -4.28 -4.17
C ILE A 121 4.55 -4.32 -5.69
N THR A 122 5.38 -5.07 -6.42
CA THR A 122 5.25 -5.22 -7.87
C THR A 122 3.89 -5.80 -8.25
N ARG A 123 3.43 -6.83 -7.54
CA ARG A 123 2.10 -7.42 -7.76
C ARG A 123 0.98 -6.42 -7.49
N PHE A 124 1.01 -5.72 -6.35
CA PHE A 124 0.00 -4.72 -6.01
C PHE A 124 -0.01 -3.56 -7.01
N ARG A 125 1.15 -3.16 -7.53
CA ARG A 125 1.24 -2.17 -8.60
C ARG A 125 0.48 -2.63 -9.86
N HIS A 126 0.70 -3.87 -10.30
CA HIS A 126 -0.02 -4.43 -11.45
C HIS A 126 -1.53 -4.49 -11.18
N GLN A 127 -1.95 -4.87 -9.97
CA GLN A 127 -3.37 -4.87 -9.59
C GLN A 127 -3.98 -3.46 -9.64
N ILE A 128 -3.29 -2.45 -9.11
CA ILE A 128 -3.73 -1.04 -9.17
C ILE A 128 -3.86 -0.58 -10.62
N GLN A 129 -2.87 -0.87 -11.46
CA GLN A 129 -2.89 -0.54 -12.91
C GLN A 129 -4.00 -1.29 -13.65
N GLY A 130 -4.29 -2.53 -13.24
CA GLY A 130 -5.41 -3.34 -13.72
C GLY A 130 -6.79 -2.91 -13.20
N GLY A 131 -6.86 -1.84 -12.39
CA GLY A 131 -8.12 -1.26 -11.96
C GLY A 131 -8.65 -1.73 -10.61
N ALA A 132 -7.84 -2.38 -9.76
CA ALA A 132 -8.27 -2.82 -8.42
C ALA A 132 -8.78 -1.69 -7.50
N PHE A 133 -8.37 -0.43 -7.74
CA PHE A 133 -8.89 0.78 -7.07
C PHE A 133 -9.83 1.61 -7.94
N SER A 134 -10.02 1.25 -9.20
CA SER A 134 -10.87 2.03 -10.08
C SER A 134 -12.32 1.89 -9.65
N VAL A 135 -13.07 3.00 -9.71
CA VAL A 135 -14.53 2.93 -9.64
C VAL A 135 -14.97 2.04 -10.79
N ARG A 136 -15.61 0.91 -10.48
CA ARG A 136 -16.12 0.00 -11.52
C ARG A 136 -17.04 0.77 -12.45
N ALA A 137 -16.84 0.62 -13.76
CA ALA A 137 -17.69 1.25 -14.76
C ALA A 137 -19.18 0.95 -14.47
N HIS A 138 -20.01 1.99 -14.58
CA HIS A 138 -21.46 1.88 -14.39
C HIS A 138 -22.08 0.95 -15.43
N GLY A 139 -23.03 0.11 -15.00
CA GLY A 139 -23.81 -0.76 -15.91
C GLY A 139 -23.19 -2.12 -16.25
N GLY A 140 -22.09 -2.54 -15.60
CA GLY A 140 -21.52 -3.87 -15.78
C GLY A 140 -22.21 -4.97 -14.94
N ARG A 141 -22.05 -6.25 -15.33
CA ARG A 141 -22.58 -7.43 -14.61
C ARG A 141 -22.17 -7.51 -13.12
N LEU A 142 -21.08 -6.84 -12.76
CA LEU A 142 -20.49 -6.81 -11.42
C LEU A 142 -20.84 -5.53 -10.62
N ASN A 143 -21.68 -4.65 -11.18
CA ASN A 143 -22.13 -3.41 -10.54
C ASN A 143 -23.57 -3.05 -10.96
N THR A 144 -24.49 -4.00 -10.77
CA THR A 144 -25.89 -3.91 -11.20
C THR A 144 -26.66 -2.79 -10.50
N ASN A 145 -26.27 -2.44 -9.27
CA ASN A 145 -26.92 -1.39 -8.46
C ASN A 145 -26.54 0.04 -8.89
N ALA A 146 -25.54 0.21 -9.75
CA ALA A 146 -25.05 1.51 -10.19
C ALA A 146 -25.44 1.82 -11.65
N ALA A 147 -26.59 1.34 -12.12
CA ALA A 147 -27.09 1.59 -13.47
C ALA A 147 -27.41 3.08 -13.76
N LYS A 148 -27.50 3.93 -12.73
CA LYS A 148 -27.79 5.35 -12.86
C LYS A 148 -26.92 6.15 -11.89
N ILE A 149 -26.19 7.14 -12.40
CA ILE A 149 -25.54 8.16 -11.57
C ILE A 149 -26.63 9.13 -11.11
N ASP A 150 -26.81 9.30 -9.80
CA ASP A 150 -27.69 10.36 -9.29
C ASP A 150 -26.95 11.70 -9.43
N ILE A 151 -27.20 12.38 -10.54
CA ILE A 151 -26.58 13.67 -10.88
C ILE A 151 -27.16 14.87 -10.10
N ARG A 152 -28.17 14.65 -9.24
CA ARG A 152 -28.87 15.75 -8.53
C ARG A 152 -27.98 16.58 -7.60
N TRP A 153 -26.85 16.04 -7.16
CA TRP A 153 -25.91 16.73 -6.26
C TRP A 153 -24.70 17.35 -7.00
N LEU A 154 -24.48 17.03 -8.28
CA LEU A 154 -23.32 17.50 -9.06
C LEU A 154 -23.53 18.87 -9.72
N LEU A 155 -24.74 19.45 -9.61
CA LEU A 155 -25.11 20.71 -10.26
C LEU A 155 -25.44 21.84 -9.27
N ASN A 156 -25.01 21.74 -8.00
CA ASN A 156 -25.14 22.82 -7.03
C ASN A 156 -23.84 23.60 -6.89
#